data_AF-A0A1J9RIA5-F1
#
_entry.id   AF-A0A1J9RIA5-F1
#
_cell.length_a   1.000
_cell.length_b   1.000
_cell.length_c   1.000
_cell.angle_alpha   90.00
_cell.angle_beta   90.00
_cell.angle_gamma   90.00
#
_symmetry.space_group_name_H-M   'P 1'
#
loop_
_entity.id
_entity.type
_entity.pdbx_description
1 polymer ?
#
loop_
_entity_poly.entity_id
_entity_poly.type
_entity_poly.pdbx_seq_one_letter_code
_entity_poly.pdbx_strand_id
1 'polypeptide(L)'
;MELVENYSKRRLTYEADKLPALSGVAREMQTMMQDEYLAGLWRKDIVEGLCWSSSPETPASPSRYRAPSWSWASLDTEIEYYFGGDVDGSYLVDFKDAAVALADTNPFGEVRDGWLLLSGHLKAVRLVEGDPKCEGSPPLLEVSDGSIEKLCDVTYAELVVDISSLDGEKVQAHCLPILHTMLCHGVICLLLAPEGTVALPQSSKLLPSPEPNHTVEYQRIGLARFRGVHDKDKFLSWLSASPKQSISIR
;
A
#
# COMPACT_ATOMS: atom_id res chain seq x y z
N MET A 1 -12.03 11.22 1.62
CA MET A 1 -10.59 11.08 1.34
C MET A 1 -10.00 12.25 0.53
N GLU A 2 -10.83 13.09 -0.11
CA GLU A 2 -10.43 14.33 -0.81
C GLU A 2 -9.51 15.28 0.01
N LEU A 3 -9.68 15.33 1.34
CA LEU A 3 -8.80 16.12 2.21
C LEU A 3 -7.33 15.69 2.10
N VAL A 4 -7.07 14.39 2.14
CA VAL A 4 -5.70 13.84 2.14
C VAL A 4 -5.06 14.03 0.77
N GLU A 5 -5.80 13.78 -0.30
CA GLU A 5 -5.34 14.01 -1.69
C GLU A 5 -4.95 15.48 -1.88
N ASN A 6 -5.83 16.42 -1.51
CA ASN A 6 -5.55 17.85 -1.61
C ASN A 6 -4.41 18.33 -0.69
N TYR A 7 -4.25 17.71 0.47
CA TYR A 7 -3.16 18.03 1.40
C TYR A 7 -1.81 17.48 0.90
N SER A 8 -1.78 16.27 0.32
CA SER A 8 -0.56 15.63 -0.20
C SER A 8 0.13 16.46 -1.29
N LYS A 9 -0.64 17.26 -2.05
CA LYS A 9 -0.17 18.22 -3.06
C LYS A 9 0.62 19.40 -2.49
N ARG A 10 0.53 19.64 -1.18
CA ARG A 10 1.14 20.80 -0.53
C ARG A 10 2.62 20.54 -0.28
N ARG A 11 3.43 21.57 -0.50
CA ARG A 11 4.86 21.56 -0.16
C ARG A 11 5.03 21.97 1.29
N LEU A 12 5.45 21.04 2.13
CA LEU A 12 5.74 21.30 3.53
C LEU A 12 7.14 21.89 3.68
N THR A 13 7.29 22.85 4.59
CA THR A 13 8.61 23.40 4.95
C THR A 13 9.44 22.37 5.72
N TYR A 14 8.78 21.54 6.53
CA TYR A 14 9.39 20.48 7.32
C TYR A 14 8.74 19.14 6.97
N GLU A 15 9.52 18.19 6.45
CA GLU A 15 9.03 16.89 6.00
C GLU A 15 8.31 16.11 7.12
N ALA A 16 8.78 16.24 8.36
CA ALA A 16 8.23 15.55 9.54
C ALA A 16 6.80 15.99 9.90
N ASP A 17 6.36 17.17 9.47
CA ASP A 17 5.07 17.76 9.86
C ASP A 17 3.87 17.19 9.08
N LYS A 18 4.06 16.19 8.21
CA LYS A 18 3.01 15.66 7.33
C LYS A 18 1.81 15.09 8.08
N LEU A 19 2.03 14.33 9.16
CA LEU A 19 0.97 13.88 10.07
C LEU A 19 0.60 14.96 11.10
N PRO A 20 1.57 15.57 11.84
CA PRO A 20 1.26 16.60 12.83
C PRO A 20 0.39 17.77 12.34
N ALA A 21 0.58 18.25 11.11
CA ALA A 21 -0.18 19.38 10.59
C ALA A 21 -1.67 19.05 10.35
N LEU A 22 -2.04 17.77 10.27
CA LEU A 22 -3.43 17.31 10.20
C LEU A 22 -4.02 16.94 11.56
N SER A 23 -3.22 16.97 12.64
CA SER A 23 -3.61 16.48 13.96
C SER A 23 -4.90 17.10 14.50
N GLY A 24 -5.10 18.40 14.29
CA GLY A 24 -6.32 19.10 14.70
C GLY A 24 -7.57 18.53 14.02
N VAL A 25 -7.52 18.32 12.71
CA VAL A 25 -8.65 17.75 11.94
C VAL A 25 -8.85 16.28 12.30
N ALA A 26 -7.76 15.51 12.40
CA ALA A 26 -7.82 14.11 12.78
C ALA A 26 -8.47 13.92 14.16
N ARG A 27 -8.16 14.77 15.14
CA ARG A 27 -8.78 14.71 16.48
C ARG A 27 -10.31 14.89 16.43
N GLU A 28 -10.79 15.88 15.68
CA GLU A 28 -12.23 16.11 15.55
C GLU A 28 -12.90 14.93 14.83
N MET A 29 -12.28 14.41 13.78
CA MET A 29 -12.77 13.25 13.01
C MET A 29 -12.83 11.98 13.87
N GLN A 30 -11.80 11.70 14.66
CA GLN A 30 -11.78 10.58 15.61
C GLN A 30 -12.97 10.66 16.58
N THR A 31 -13.26 11.86 17.09
CA THR A 31 -14.37 12.07 18.03
C THR A 31 -15.72 11.81 17.36
N MET A 32 -15.90 12.27 16.11
CA MET A 32 -17.13 12.08 15.35
C MET A 32 -17.33 10.63 14.88
N MET A 33 -16.26 9.98 14.41
CA MET A 33 -16.28 8.63 13.84
C MET A 33 -16.18 7.54 14.90
N GLN A 34 -15.76 7.90 16.11
CA GLN A 34 -15.41 6.97 17.19
C GLN A 34 -14.50 5.85 16.67
N ASP A 35 -13.44 6.25 15.98
CA ASP A 35 -12.50 5.34 15.32
C ASP A 35 -11.05 5.65 15.73
N GLU A 36 -10.17 4.65 15.60
CA GLU A 36 -8.76 4.78 15.94
C GLU A 36 -7.97 5.29 14.73
N TYR A 37 -7.18 6.34 14.96
CA TYR A 37 -6.25 6.89 13.97
C TYR A 37 -4.92 6.12 13.96
N LEU A 38 -4.53 5.64 12.79
CA LEU A 38 -3.33 4.82 12.57
C LEU A 38 -2.44 5.49 11.53
N ALA A 39 -1.51 6.33 11.99
CA ALA A 39 -0.47 6.97 11.18
C ALA A 39 -0.95 7.56 9.84
N GLY A 40 -2.12 8.20 9.79
CA GLY A 40 -2.67 8.75 8.54
C GLY A 40 -3.96 8.09 8.06
N LEU A 41 -4.29 6.91 8.58
CA LEU A 41 -5.45 6.09 8.19
C LEU A 41 -6.38 5.87 9.38
N TRP A 42 -7.56 5.30 9.10
CA TRP A 42 -8.60 4.98 10.08
C TRP A 42 -8.76 3.47 10.20
N ARG A 43 -8.89 2.95 11.43
CA ARG A 43 -8.91 1.50 11.66
C ARG A 43 -10.12 0.80 11.03
N LYS A 44 -11.31 1.40 11.06
CA LYS A 44 -12.52 0.78 10.48
C LYS A 44 -12.44 0.66 8.96
N ASP A 45 -11.83 1.64 8.31
CA ASP A 45 -11.73 1.74 6.85
C ASP A 45 -10.29 1.50 6.36
N ILE A 46 -9.54 0.67 7.08
CA ILE A 46 -8.09 0.52 6.84
C ILE A 46 -7.82 -0.06 5.45
N VAL A 47 -8.67 -0.96 4.94
CA VAL A 47 -8.48 -1.60 3.63
C VAL A 47 -8.62 -0.59 2.50
N GLU A 48 -9.64 0.28 2.56
CA GLU A 48 -9.81 1.41 1.65
C GLU A 48 -8.72 2.45 1.83
N GLY A 49 -8.34 2.70 3.08
CA GLY A 49 -7.22 3.57 3.44
C GLY A 49 -5.90 3.14 2.81
N LEU A 50 -5.71 1.86 2.49
CA LEU A 50 -4.52 1.35 1.80
C LEU A 50 -4.57 1.50 0.27
N CYS A 51 -5.73 1.88 -0.30
CA CYS A 51 -5.91 2.00 -1.75
C CYS A 51 -5.38 3.31 -2.35
N TRP A 52 -4.59 4.08 -1.60
CA TRP A 52 -3.85 5.23 -2.14
C TRP A 52 -2.77 4.77 -3.12
N SER A 53 -2.35 5.65 -4.01
CA SER A 53 -1.20 5.46 -4.90
C SER A 53 -0.43 6.76 -5.02
N SER A 54 0.89 6.67 -5.19
CA SER A 54 1.74 7.84 -5.46
C SER A 54 1.57 8.37 -6.89
N SER A 55 1.89 9.64 -7.12
CA SER A 55 2.02 10.16 -8.47
C SER A 55 3.31 9.61 -9.12
N PRO A 56 3.25 9.02 -10.32
CA PRO A 56 4.40 8.40 -10.98
C PRO A 56 5.52 9.40 -11.33
N GLU A 57 5.23 10.70 -11.34
CA GLU A 57 6.18 11.73 -11.71
C GLU A 57 7.15 12.10 -10.57
N THR A 58 6.83 11.77 -9.31
CA THR A 58 7.57 12.27 -8.13
C THR A 58 7.52 11.36 -6.87
N PRO A 59 7.84 10.05 -6.92
CA PRO A 59 8.02 9.29 -5.69
C PRO A 59 9.31 9.74 -4.98
N ALA A 60 9.23 10.78 -4.16
CA ALA A 60 10.33 11.21 -3.30
C ALA A 60 10.23 10.49 -1.96
N SER A 61 11.24 9.69 -1.63
CA SER A 61 11.41 9.21 -0.26
C SER A 61 11.85 10.36 0.64
N PRO A 62 11.27 10.52 1.84
CA PRO A 62 11.74 11.52 2.79
C PRO A 62 13.18 11.24 3.21
N SER A 63 13.91 12.27 3.65
CA SER A 63 15.31 12.11 4.04
C SER A 63 15.49 11.27 5.32
N ARG A 64 14.40 11.10 6.08
CA ARG A 64 14.33 10.36 7.34
C ARG A 64 13.03 9.59 7.42
N TYR A 65 13.01 8.56 8.27
CA TYR A 65 11.78 7.85 8.60
C TYR A 65 10.74 8.84 9.13
N ARG A 66 9.50 8.69 8.66
CA ARG A 66 8.36 9.55 9.03
C ARG A 66 7.10 8.78 9.34
N ALA A 67 6.82 7.73 8.57
CA ALA A 67 5.63 6.91 8.74
C ALA A 67 5.87 5.49 8.19
N PRO A 68 5.09 4.50 8.65
CA PRO A 68 5.11 3.13 8.12
C PRO A 68 4.85 3.12 6.62
N SER A 69 5.39 2.16 5.85
CA SER A 69 5.30 2.14 4.38
C SER A 69 3.87 2.05 3.87
N TRP A 70 2.95 1.48 4.67
CA TRP A 70 1.53 1.39 4.34
C TRP A 70 0.77 2.72 4.50
N SER A 71 1.36 3.72 5.17
CA SER A 71 0.80 5.06 5.29
C SER A 71 1.12 5.91 4.06
N TRP A 72 0.13 6.67 3.58
CA TRP A 72 0.32 7.68 2.53
C TRP A 72 1.30 8.80 2.93
N ALA A 73 1.54 8.97 4.24
CA ALA A 73 2.50 9.93 4.76
C ALA A 73 3.94 9.41 4.71
N SER A 74 4.19 8.17 4.26
CA SER A 74 5.56 7.64 4.12
C SER A 74 6.34 8.36 3.01
N LEU A 75 5.68 8.77 1.93
CA LEU A 75 6.31 9.41 0.75
C LEU A 75 6.08 10.92 0.68
N ASP A 76 6.94 11.65 -0.02
CA ASP A 76 6.78 13.07 -0.37
C ASP A 76 6.26 13.24 -1.80
N THR A 77 5.05 12.73 -2.01
CA THR A 77 4.37 12.77 -3.31
C THR A 77 2.90 13.12 -3.14
N GLU A 78 2.31 13.59 -4.23
CA GLU A 78 0.86 13.63 -4.39
C GLU A 78 0.33 12.21 -4.37
N ILE A 79 -0.77 12.00 -3.65
CA ILE A 79 -1.46 10.72 -3.64
C ILE A 79 -2.87 10.87 -4.20
N GLU A 80 -3.32 9.80 -4.83
CA GLU A 80 -4.69 9.62 -5.31
C GLU A 80 -5.25 8.34 -4.71
N TYR A 81 -6.55 8.31 -4.44
CA TYR A 81 -7.21 7.06 -4.07
C TYR A 81 -8.12 6.57 -5.21
N TYR A 82 -8.01 5.27 -5.52
CA TYR A 82 -8.71 4.69 -6.67
C TYR A 82 -10.13 4.17 -6.40
N PHE A 83 -10.80 4.58 -5.32
CA PHE A 83 -12.13 4.04 -5.01
C PHE A 83 -13.26 4.67 -5.83
N GLY A 84 -13.07 5.78 -6.56
CA GLY A 84 -14.01 6.24 -7.61
C GLY A 84 -15.51 6.29 -7.25
N GLY A 85 -15.88 6.41 -5.96
CA GLY A 85 -17.28 6.32 -5.51
C GLY A 85 -17.88 4.92 -5.45
N ASP A 86 -17.09 3.86 -5.56
CA ASP A 86 -17.50 2.45 -5.53
C ASP A 86 -17.67 1.98 -4.08
N VAL A 87 -18.83 2.32 -3.50
CA VAL A 87 -19.21 2.01 -2.11
C VAL A 87 -19.47 0.51 -1.88
N ASP A 88 -19.53 -0.29 -2.95
CA ASP A 88 -19.97 -1.71 -2.94
C ASP A 88 -18.82 -2.71 -3.26
N GLY A 89 -17.56 -2.30 -3.11
CA GLY A 89 -16.42 -3.21 -3.26
C GLY A 89 -16.42 -4.36 -2.25
N SER A 90 -15.74 -5.46 -2.57
CA SER A 90 -15.55 -6.58 -1.63
C SER A 90 -14.09 -6.74 -1.24
N TYR A 91 -13.79 -6.77 0.05
CA TYR A 91 -12.44 -7.02 0.56
C TYR A 91 -11.97 -8.43 0.22
N LEU A 92 -10.71 -8.52 -0.19
CA LEU A 92 -10.02 -9.77 -0.50
C LEU A 92 -9.01 -10.17 0.60
N VAL A 93 -8.90 -9.34 1.63
CA VAL A 93 -8.09 -9.55 2.84
C VAL A 93 -8.93 -9.37 4.09
N ASP A 94 -8.48 -10.01 5.17
CA ASP A 94 -9.00 -9.81 6.50
C ASP A 94 -8.01 -8.94 7.29
N PHE A 95 -8.42 -7.75 7.72
CA PHE A 95 -7.66 -6.96 8.70
C PHE A 95 -7.66 -7.69 10.05
N LYS A 96 -6.48 -7.84 10.65
CA LYS A 96 -6.32 -8.53 11.96
C LYS A 96 -6.00 -7.55 13.06
N ASP A 97 -4.93 -6.77 12.89
CA ASP A 97 -4.50 -5.80 13.88
C ASP A 97 -3.54 -4.78 13.26
N ALA A 98 -3.26 -3.69 13.98
CA ALA A 98 -2.24 -2.71 13.65
C ALA A 98 -1.80 -1.98 14.92
N ALA A 99 -0.54 -1.55 14.93
CA ALA A 99 0.00 -0.71 15.99
C ALA A 99 0.92 0.37 15.42
N VAL A 100 0.98 1.50 16.12
CA VAL A 100 1.83 2.64 15.77
C VAL A 100 2.59 3.09 17.02
N ALA A 101 3.89 3.25 16.90
CA ALA A 101 4.73 3.84 17.94
C ALA A 101 4.77 5.35 17.74
N LEU A 102 4.28 6.11 18.71
CA LEU A 102 4.28 7.57 18.65
C LEU A 102 5.66 8.15 19.03
N ALA A 103 6.02 9.30 18.45
CA ALA A 103 7.19 10.06 18.86
C ALA A 103 6.98 10.72 20.23
N ASP A 104 5.75 11.13 20.51
CA ASP A 104 5.30 11.76 21.75
C ASP A 104 3.97 11.15 22.23
N THR A 105 3.15 11.93 22.95
CA THR A 105 1.83 11.50 23.45
C THR A 105 0.67 11.82 22.50
N ASN A 106 0.92 12.48 21.36
CA ASN A 106 -0.09 12.87 20.40
C ASN A 106 -0.37 11.72 19.42
N PRO A 107 -1.54 11.05 19.49
CA PRO A 107 -1.86 9.94 18.59
C PRO A 107 -1.99 10.35 17.11
N PHE A 108 -2.10 11.65 16.84
CA PHE A 108 -2.20 12.22 15.49
C PHE A 108 -0.90 12.90 15.03
N GLY A 109 0.17 12.74 15.81
CA GLY A 109 1.45 13.42 15.62
C GLY A 109 2.47 12.62 14.83
N GLU A 110 3.75 12.91 15.09
CA GLU A 110 4.87 12.19 14.51
C GLU A 110 4.93 10.75 15.05
N VAL A 111 5.30 9.81 14.18
CA VAL A 111 5.39 8.38 14.50
C VAL A 111 6.83 7.90 14.32
N ARG A 112 7.24 6.96 15.16
CA ARG A 112 8.57 6.33 15.14
C ARG A 112 8.59 5.00 14.43
N ASP A 113 7.47 4.29 14.44
CA ASP A 113 7.32 2.98 13.82
C ASP A 113 5.83 2.61 13.70
N GLY A 114 5.52 1.55 12.97
CA GLY A 114 4.20 0.95 12.93
C GLY A 114 4.16 -0.32 12.12
N TRP A 115 3.17 -1.18 12.41
CA TRP A 115 2.92 -2.38 11.63
C TRP A 115 1.42 -2.56 11.42
N LEU A 116 1.09 -3.25 10.33
CA LEU A 116 -0.25 -3.63 9.93
C LEU A 116 -0.26 -5.14 9.65
N LEU A 117 -1.20 -5.86 10.27
CA LEU A 117 -1.38 -7.29 10.09
C LEU A 117 -2.64 -7.59 9.26
N LEU A 118 -2.43 -8.15 8.09
CA LEU A 118 -3.49 -8.63 7.20
C LEU A 118 -3.42 -10.16 7.07
N SER A 119 -4.55 -10.79 6.74
CA SER A 119 -4.59 -12.16 6.25
C SER A 119 -5.14 -12.21 4.83
N GLY A 120 -4.42 -12.85 3.93
CA GLY A 120 -4.81 -12.90 2.52
C GLY A 120 -3.95 -13.84 1.68
N HIS A 121 -4.28 -13.89 0.38
CA HIS A 121 -3.58 -14.71 -0.60
C HIS A 121 -2.46 -13.90 -1.24
N LEU A 122 -1.21 -14.24 -0.91
CA LEU A 122 -0.03 -13.58 -1.46
C LEU A 122 0.47 -14.33 -2.70
N LYS A 123 0.81 -13.59 -3.76
CA LYS A 123 1.36 -14.14 -5.01
C LYS A 123 2.75 -13.56 -5.26
N ALA A 124 3.72 -14.42 -5.56
CA ALA A 124 5.06 -13.96 -5.95
C ALA A 124 5.03 -13.37 -7.37
N VAL A 125 5.57 -12.18 -7.54
CA VAL A 125 5.58 -11.43 -8.80
C VAL A 125 6.97 -10.88 -9.09
N ARG A 126 7.25 -10.66 -10.37
CA ARG A 126 8.44 -9.96 -10.85
C ARG A 126 7.99 -8.65 -11.48
N LEU A 127 8.70 -7.59 -11.10
CA LEU A 127 8.57 -6.29 -11.75
C LEU A 127 9.49 -6.30 -12.96
N VAL A 128 8.94 -5.97 -14.13
CA VAL A 128 9.67 -5.90 -15.40
C VAL A 128 9.55 -4.47 -15.91
N GLU A 129 10.63 -3.90 -16.42
CA GLU A 129 10.56 -2.58 -17.06
C GLU A 129 9.57 -2.60 -18.24
N GLY A 130 8.87 -1.49 -18.45
CA GLY A 130 7.98 -1.30 -19.60
C GLY A 130 8.74 -1.39 -20.93
N ASP A 131 8.02 -1.44 -22.05
CA ASP A 131 8.66 -1.51 -23.38
C ASP A 131 9.58 -0.29 -23.58
N PRO A 132 10.91 -0.48 -23.70
CA PRO A 132 11.86 0.62 -23.83
C PRO A 132 11.65 1.46 -25.09
N LYS A 133 10.84 0.99 -26.05
CA LYS A 133 10.45 1.76 -27.25
C LYS A 133 9.32 2.75 -27.00
N CYS A 134 8.61 2.64 -25.88
CA CYS A 134 7.54 3.52 -25.46
C CYS A 134 8.03 4.35 -24.27
N GLU A 135 8.53 5.55 -24.55
CA GLU A 135 8.94 6.52 -23.53
C GLU A 135 7.75 6.82 -22.59
N GLY A 136 7.93 6.60 -21.28
CA GLY A 136 6.86 6.73 -20.28
C GLY A 136 5.94 5.51 -20.12
N SER A 137 6.27 4.35 -20.71
CA SER A 137 5.52 3.12 -20.43
C SER A 137 5.73 2.67 -18.97
N PRO A 138 4.66 2.53 -18.17
CA PRO A 138 4.83 2.11 -16.78
C PRO A 138 5.37 0.68 -16.70
N PRO A 139 6.05 0.34 -15.60
CA PRO A 139 6.59 -0.99 -15.39
C PRO A 139 5.47 -2.05 -15.46
N LEU A 140 5.78 -3.19 -16.05
CA LEU A 140 4.87 -4.32 -16.18
C LEU A 140 5.03 -5.27 -14.99
N LEU A 141 3.91 -5.86 -14.58
CA LEU A 141 3.89 -6.90 -13.57
C LEU A 141 3.79 -8.26 -14.24
N GLU A 142 4.84 -9.07 -14.12
CA GLU A 142 4.85 -10.46 -14.55
C GLU A 142 4.67 -11.35 -13.30
N VAL A 143 3.65 -12.22 -13.27
CA VAL A 143 3.57 -13.20 -12.18
C VAL A 143 4.63 -14.28 -12.42
N SER A 144 5.37 -14.64 -11.37
CA SER A 144 6.57 -15.49 -11.49
C SER A 144 6.32 -16.87 -12.09
N ASP A 145 5.09 -17.36 -12.03
CA ASP A 145 4.64 -18.66 -12.58
C ASP A 145 3.95 -18.55 -13.95
N GLY A 146 3.88 -17.35 -14.54
CA GLY A 146 3.22 -17.09 -15.83
C GLY A 146 1.70 -17.27 -15.82
N SER A 147 1.07 -17.42 -14.64
CA SER A 147 -0.35 -17.78 -14.55
C SER A 147 -1.31 -16.63 -14.88
N ILE A 148 -0.88 -15.37 -14.75
CA ILE A 148 -1.77 -14.20 -14.84
C ILE A 148 -2.31 -13.96 -16.26
N GLU A 149 -1.53 -14.30 -17.29
CA GLU A 149 -1.94 -14.22 -18.69
C GLU A 149 -3.18 -15.08 -19.01
N LYS A 150 -3.47 -16.08 -18.16
CA LYS A 150 -4.61 -16.99 -18.34
C LYS A 150 -5.90 -16.51 -17.67
N LEU A 151 -5.83 -15.46 -16.84
CA LEU A 151 -6.93 -15.04 -15.96
C LEU A 151 -7.72 -13.85 -16.45
N CYS A 152 -7.04 -12.87 -17.03
CA CYS A 152 -7.65 -11.64 -17.48
C CYS A 152 -7.42 -11.54 -18.98
N ASP A 153 -8.45 -11.20 -19.75
CA ASP A 153 -8.30 -10.81 -21.16
C ASP A 153 -7.52 -9.48 -21.34
N VAL A 154 -6.87 -8.99 -20.27
CA VAL A 154 -6.21 -7.69 -20.19
C VAL A 154 -4.77 -7.88 -19.73
N THR A 155 -3.86 -7.76 -20.69
CA THR A 155 -2.40 -7.83 -20.62
C THR A 155 -1.77 -6.59 -19.97
N TYR A 156 -2.46 -5.91 -19.04
CA TYR A 156 -1.94 -4.69 -18.43
C TYR A 156 -2.48 -4.52 -17.00
N ALA A 157 -1.62 -4.74 -16.01
CA ALA A 157 -1.81 -4.16 -14.69
C ALA A 157 -1.22 -2.76 -14.72
N GLU A 158 -1.98 -1.75 -14.33
CA GLU A 158 -1.41 -0.42 -14.10
C GLU A 158 -0.61 -0.50 -12.81
N LEU A 159 0.69 -0.22 -12.92
CA LEU A 159 1.62 -0.29 -11.81
C LEU A 159 2.01 1.12 -11.36
N VAL A 160 1.81 1.39 -10.09
CA VAL A 160 2.32 2.58 -9.43
C VAL A 160 3.33 2.11 -8.39
N VAL A 161 4.58 2.51 -8.56
CA VAL A 161 5.69 2.07 -7.73
C VAL A 161 6.08 3.20 -6.79
N ASP A 162 6.17 2.90 -5.50
CA ASP A 162 6.44 3.86 -4.43
C ASP A 162 7.96 4.09 -4.21
N ILE A 163 8.81 3.42 -4.99
CA ILE A 163 10.27 3.43 -4.88
C ILE A 163 10.92 4.15 -6.07
N SER A 164 11.99 4.90 -5.80
CA SER A 164 12.66 5.78 -6.77
C SER A 164 13.65 5.07 -7.70
N SER A 165 14.15 3.88 -7.33
CA SER A 165 14.93 3.01 -8.20
C SER A 165 14.67 1.53 -7.92
N LEU A 166 14.47 0.76 -8.98
CA LEU A 166 14.63 -0.69 -8.96
C LEU A 166 16.12 -0.93 -9.18
N ASP A 167 16.91 -1.10 -8.13
CA ASP A 167 18.30 -1.53 -8.31
C ASP A 167 18.27 -2.85 -9.10
N GLY A 168 19.08 -2.92 -10.16
CA GLY A 168 18.98 -3.86 -11.29
C GLY A 168 19.13 -5.36 -11.00
N GLU A 169 18.80 -5.84 -9.80
CA GLU A 169 18.59 -7.23 -9.48
C GLU A 169 17.15 -7.46 -9.01
N LYS A 170 16.42 -8.31 -9.75
CA LYS A 170 15.14 -8.99 -9.42
C LYS A 170 14.63 -8.75 -7.98
N VAL A 171 14.00 -7.60 -7.72
CA VAL A 171 13.26 -7.40 -6.46
C VAL A 171 12.19 -8.48 -6.39
N GLN A 172 12.29 -9.37 -5.39
CA GLN A 172 11.27 -10.39 -5.15
C GLN A 172 10.03 -9.70 -4.56
N ALA A 173 9.18 -9.23 -5.45
CA ALA A 173 7.93 -8.60 -5.09
C ALA A 173 6.84 -9.64 -4.89
N HIS A 174 5.82 -9.24 -4.14
CA HIS A 174 4.62 -10.01 -3.94
C HIS A 174 3.42 -9.11 -4.17
N CYS A 175 2.36 -9.68 -4.71
CA CYS A 175 1.10 -9.02 -4.96
C CYS A 175 0.07 -9.55 -3.96
N LEU A 176 -0.52 -8.65 -3.18
CA LEU A 176 -1.60 -8.93 -2.25
C LEU A 176 -2.87 -8.18 -2.69
N PRO A 177 -3.82 -8.86 -3.34
CA PRO A 177 -5.13 -8.29 -3.64
C PRO A 177 -5.87 -7.93 -2.36
N ILE A 178 -6.35 -6.69 -2.27
CA ILE A 178 -7.03 -6.17 -1.06
C ILE A 178 -8.49 -5.80 -1.31
N LEU A 179 -8.82 -5.32 -2.51
CA LEU A 179 -10.15 -4.82 -2.83
C LEU A 179 -10.53 -5.19 -4.26
N HIS A 180 -11.71 -5.79 -4.42
CA HIS A 180 -12.36 -5.94 -5.72
C HIS A 180 -13.41 -4.84 -5.88
N THR A 181 -13.23 -3.99 -6.90
CA THR A 181 -14.11 -2.87 -7.24
C THR A 181 -15.15 -3.32 -8.25
N MET A 182 -16.44 -3.09 -7.95
CA MET A 182 -17.56 -3.57 -8.75
C MET A 182 -17.77 -2.76 -10.03
N LEU A 183 -17.65 -1.43 -9.97
CA LEU A 183 -17.99 -0.54 -11.09
C LEU A 183 -17.02 -0.66 -12.27
N CYS A 184 -15.73 -0.87 -11.98
CA CYS A 184 -14.70 -0.99 -13.02
C CYS A 184 -14.20 -2.42 -13.22
N HIS A 185 -14.86 -3.41 -12.60
CA HIS A 185 -14.45 -4.82 -12.62
C HIS A 185 -12.94 -4.95 -12.38
N GLY A 186 -12.49 -4.28 -11.34
CA GLY A 186 -11.08 -4.07 -11.05
C GLY A 186 -10.66 -4.75 -9.77
N VAL A 187 -9.37 -5.04 -9.66
CA VAL A 187 -8.77 -5.51 -8.41
C VAL A 187 -7.60 -4.63 -8.06
N ILE A 188 -7.63 -4.07 -6.86
CA ILE A 188 -6.54 -3.31 -6.27
C ILE A 188 -5.69 -4.26 -5.44
N CYS A 189 -4.39 -4.23 -5.69
CA CYS A 189 -3.41 -5.04 -5.00
C CYS A 189 -2.29 -4.18 -4.42
N LEU A 190 -1.87 -4.51 -3.20
CA LEU A 190 -0.62 -4.01 -2.64
C LEU A 190 0.56 -4.75 -3.27
N LEU A 191 1.59 -4.00 -3.63
CA LEU A 191 2.90 -4.56 -3.96
C LEU A 191 3.76 -4.52 -2.71
N LEU A 192 4.28 -5.69 -2.36
CA LEU A 192 5.02 -5.91 -1.12
C LEU A 192 6.39 -6.50 -1.44
N ALA A 193 7.45 -5.98 -0.84
CA ALA A 193 8.77 -6.61 -0.83
C ALA A 193 9.10 -7.07 0.59
N PRO A 194 9.77 -8.22 0.79
CA PRO A 194 10.31 -8.57 2.10
C PRO A 194 11.24 -7.46 2.59
N GLU A 195 11.16 -7.14 3.89
CA GLU A 195 11.99 -6.12 4.51
C GLU A 195 13.50 -6.40 4.27
N GLY A 196 14.26 -5.34 3.99
CA GLY A 196 15.69 -5.43 3.65
C GLY A 196 15.98 -5.69 2.16
N THR A 197 14.96 -5.94 1.33
CA THR A 197 15.12 -6.06 -0.14
C THR A 197 15.21 -4.70 -0.83
N VAL A 198 14.65 -3.65 -0.22
CA VAL A 198 14.66 -2.28 -0.75
C VAL A 198 15.24 -1.33 0.31
N ALA A 199 16.06 -0.39 -0.14
CA ALA A 199 16.62 0.65 0.73
C ALA A 199 15.56 1.72 1.03
N LEU A 200 14.94 1.65 2.22
CA LEU A 200 14.06 2.70 2.75
C LEU A 200 14.66 3.36 4.00
N PRO A 201 14.27 4.62 4.32
CA PRO A 201 14.71 5.28 5.54
C PRO A 201 14.39 4.44 6.78
N GLN A 202 15.42 4.07 7.55
CA GLN A 202 15.29 3.14 8.67
C GLN A 202 14.62 3.78 9.89
N SER A 203 13.73 3.03 10.56
CA SER A 203 13.17 3.41 11.87
C SER A 203 14.21 3.31 12.99
N SER A 204 14.09 4.19 13.99
CA SER A 204 14.98 4.24 15.16
C SER A 204 14.65 3.23 16.26
N LYS A 205 13.43 2.66 16.27
CA LYS A 205 12.96 1.64 17.23
C LYS A 205 11.90 0.75 16.59
N LEU A 206 12.24 -0.49 16.31
CA LEU A 206 11.29 -1.49 15.81
C LEU A 206 10.36 -1.95 16.95
N LEU A 207 9.06 -1.77 16.75
CA LEU A 207 8.00 -2.46 17.49
C LEU A 207 8.18 -3.97 17.35
N PRO A 208 7.82 -4.75 18.39
CA PRO A 208 7.77 -6.20 18.25
C PRO A 208 6.73 -6.57 17.19
N SER A 209 7.11 -7.51 16.33
CA SER A 209 6.19 -8.11 15.35
C SER A 209 5.00 -8.75 16.09
N PRO A 210 3.78 -8.72 15.50
CA PRO A 210 2.59 -9.28 16.14
C PRO A 210 2.68 -10.78 16.45
N GLU A 211 3.58 -11.52 15.79
CA GLU A 211 3.81 -12.95 16.02
C GLU A 211 5.31 -13.27 16.09
N PRO A 212 5.81 -13.94 17.15
CA PRO A 212 7.25 -14.14 17.37
C PRO A 212 7.89 -15.21 16.46
N ASN A 213 7.11 -16.01 15.73
CA ASN A 213 7.64 -17.14 14.95
C ASN A 213 6.93 -17.26 13.59
N HIS A 214 7.62 -16.85 12.52
CA HIS A 214 7.34 -17.12 11.09
C HIS A 214 6.57 -16.10 10.24
N THR A 215 6.37 -14.85 10.68
CA THR A 215 5.87 -13.81 9.76
C THR A 215 7.04 -13.08 9.12
N VAL A 216 7.27 -13.31 7.83
CA VAL A 216 8.13 -12.43 7.03
C VAL A 216 7.53 -11.03 7.09
N GLU A 217 8.33 -10.05 7.48
CA GLU A 217 7.92 -8.65 7.48
C GLU A 217 8.06 -8.09 6.06
N TYR A 218 7.03 -7.39 5.61
CA TYR A 218 6.96 -6.81 4.28
C TYR A 218 6.95 -5.28 4.38
N GLN A 219 7.44 -4.65 3.34
CA GLN A 219 7.26 -3.23 3.09
C GLN A 219 6.41 -3.05 1.84
N ARG A 220 5.50 -2.09 1.87
CA ARG A 220 4.79 -1.64 0.69
C ARG A 220 5.77 -0.91 -0.23
N ILE A 221 5.77 -1.33 -1.50
CA ILE A 221 6.60 -0.75 -2.56
C ILE A 221 5.77 -0.22 -3.74
N GLY A 222 4.45 -0.23 -3.60
CA GLY A 222 3.55 0.28 -4.64
C GLY A 222 2.15 -0.32 -4.59
N LEU A 223 1.39 -0.01 -5.63
CA LEU A 223 0.04 -0.48 -5.90
C LEU A 223 -0.01 -1.05 -7.32
N ALA A 224 -0.70 -2.18 -7.49
CA ALA A 224 -1.07 -2.70 -8.79
C ALA A 224 -2.59 -2.67 -8.94
N ARG A 225 -3.05 -2.22 -10.11
CA ARG A 225 -4.46 -2.24 -10.47
C ARG A 225 -4.69 -3.14 -11.67
N PHE A 226 -5.42 -4.22 -11.44
CA PHE A 226 -5.95 -5.06 -12.50
C PHE A 226 -7.29 -4.46 -12.96
N ARG A 227 -7.46 -4.29 -14.27
CA ARG A 227 -8.72 -3.85 -14.88
C ARG A 227 -9.33 -4.99 -15.70
N GLY A 228 -10.63 -4.97 -15.90
CA GLY A 228 -11.32 -5.95 -16.76
C GLY A 228 -11.34 -7.38 -16.19
N VAL A 229 -11.31 -7.51 -14.86
CA VAL A 229 -11.56 -8.76 -14.14
C VAL A 229 -13.07 -9.03 -14.16
N HIS A 230 -13.59 -9.40 -15.32
CA HIS A 230 -15.02 -9.63 -15.52
C HIS A 230 -15.52 -10.90 -14.81
N ASP A 231 -14.63 -11.89 -14.63
CA ASP A 231 -14.91 -13.13 -13.93
C ASP A 231 -14.22 -13.12 -12.55
N LYS A 232 -14.93 -12.57 -11.56
CA LYS A 232 -14.50 -12.51 -10.17
C LYS A 232 -14.19 -13.90 -9.62
N ASP A 233 -14.99 -14.91 -9.94
CA ASP A 233 -14.84 -16.25 -9.38
C ASP A 233 -13.58 -16.95 -9.91
N LYS A 234 -13.27 -16.77 -11.20
CA LYS A 234 -12.01 -17.24 -11.78
C LYS A 234 -10.80 -16.56 -11.14
N PHE A 235 -10.89 -15.25 -10.89
CA PHE A 235 -9.83 -14.50 -10.19
C PHE A 235 -9.65 -14.98 -8.75
N LEU A 236 -10.74 -15.14 -7.99
CA LEU A 236 -10.72 -15.68 -6.63
C LEU A 236 -10.17 -17.11 -6.60
N SER A 237 -10.54 -17.95 -7.58
CA SER A 237 -10.01 -19.31 -7.71
C SER A 237 -8.49 -19.29 -7.91
N TRP A 238 -7.97 -18.38 -8.73
CA TRP A 238 -6.53 -18.21 -8.88
C TRP A 238 -5.83 -17.75 -7.60
N LEU A 239 -6.44 -16.82 -6.87
CA LEU A 239 -5.91 -16.41 -5.56
C LEU A 239 -5.86 -17.56 -4.58
N SER A 240 -6.92 -18.36 -4.52
CA SER A 240 -7.04 -19.51 -3.63
C SER A 240 -6.01 -20.62 -3.91
N ALA A 241 -5.36 -20.61 -5.07
CA ALA A 241 -4.25 -21.52 -5.35
C ALA A 241 -3.01 -21.25 -4.47
N SER A 242 -2.89 -20.06 -3.88
CA SER A 242 -1.97 -19.80 -2.78
C SER A 242 -2.71 -19.93 -1.46
N PRO A 243 -2.14 -20.55 -0.40
CA PRO A 243 -2.77 -20.56 0.91
C PRO A 243 -2.92 -19.11 1.45
N LYS A 244 -3.96 -18.87 2.24
CA LYS A 244 -4.02 -17.65 3.06
C LYS A 244 -2.89 -17.68 4.08
N GLN A 245 -2.23 -16.55 4.27
CA GLN A 245 -1.20 -16.38 5.28
C GLN A 245 -1.34 -15.04 5.99
N SER A 246 -0.74 -14.94 7.18
CA SER A 246 -0.60 -13.68 7.91
C SER A 246 0.54 -12.88 7.31
N ILE A 247 0.31 -11.60 7.07
CA ILE A 247 1.20 -10.69 6.35
C ILE A 247 1.36 -9.45 7.22
N SER A 248 2.56 -9.27 7.79
CA SER A 248 2.93 -8.09 8.55
C SER A 248 3.55 -7.08 7.59
N ILE A 249 3.00 -5.87 7.52
CA ILE A 249 3.50 -4.77 6.70
C ILE A 249 4.03 -3.68 7.63
N ARG A 250 5.28 -3.28 7.46
CA ARG A 250 5.92 -2.17 8.18
C ARG A 250 6.05 -0.96 7.30
#